data_AF-A0A2M7UED9-F1
#
_entry.id   AF-A0A2M7UED9-F1
#
_cell.length_a   1.000
_cell.length_b   1.000
_cell.length_c   1.000
_cell.angle_alpha   90.00
_cell.angle_beta   90.00
_cell.angle_gamma   90.00
#
_symmetry.space_group_name_H-M   'P 1'
#
loop_
_entity.id
_entity.type
_entity.pdbx_description
1 polymer ?
#
loop_
_entity_poly.entity_id
_entity_poly.type
_entity_poly.pdbx_seq_one_letter_code
_entity_poly.pdbx_strand_id
1 'polypeptide(L)'
;MMSRRFALQKILDLKELIVESRAVELEKSKQDLNDKQYELESMQYNKSQTLVSNGDIQRSGAVLNPMQLQLSRDYVVQLTAHIEKQVKTVAESSSRVSDQHQALIKVNQEKRALEILRSKHLDEYKKEVQKKERSEESEVALRLQGSHKLSEEDPS
;
A
#
# COMPACT_ATOMS: atom_id res chain seq x y z
N MET A 1 22.19 -22.26 3.75
CA MET A 1 21.54 -22.01 2.44
C MET A 1 20.07 -22.48 2.44
N MET A 2 19.14 -21.75 3.06
CA MET A 2 17.71 -22.15 3.15
C MET A 2 16.80 -21.58 2.04
N SER A 3 17.31 -20.65 1.21
CA SER A 3 16.52 -19.94 0.20
C SER A 3 15.99 -20.83 -0.96
N ARG A 4 16.56 -22.02 -1.20
CA ARG A 4 16.21 -22.85 -2.37
C ARG A 4 15.03 -23.82 -2.19
N ARG A 5 14.36 -23.87 -1.03
CA ARG A 5 13.38 -24.95 -0.75
C ARG A 5 11.94 -24.64 -1.13
N PHE A 6 11.56 -23.37 -1.26
CA PHE A 6 10.22 -23.00 -1.69
C PHE A 6 10.25 -22.52 -3.15
N ALA A 7 9.57 -23.24 -4.04
CA ALA A 7 9.61 -22.98 -5.49
C ALA A 7 9.21 -21.53 -5.85
N LEU A 8 8.31 -20.92 -5.07
CA LEU A 8 7.82 -19.57 -5.31
C LEU A 8 8.51 -18.49 -4.45
N GLN A 9 9.65 -18.78 -3.83
CA GLN A 9 10.36 -17.80 -2.99
C GLN A 9 10.70 -16.51 -3.75
N LYS A 10 11.19 -16.61 -4.99
CA LYS A 10 11.48 -15.44 -5.84
C LYS A 10 10.25 -14.58 -6.11
N ILE A 11 9.08 -15.21 -6.24
CA ILE A 11 7.82 -14.49 -6.47
C ILE A 11 7.40 -13.77 -5.18
N LEU A 12 7.56 -14.42 -4.02
CA LEU A 12 7.29 -13.81 -2.72
C LEU A 12 8.19 -12.58 -2.51
N ASP A 13 9.50 -12.71 -2.75
CA ASP A 13 10.46 -11.61 -2.62
C ASP A 13 10.10 -10.44 -3.56
N LEU A 14 9.71 -10.74 -4.81
CA LEU A 14 9.22 -9.72 -5.75
C LEU A 14 7.94 -9.03 -5.24
N LYS A 15 7.00 -9.78 -4.67
CA LYS A 15 5.76 -9.21 -4.12
C LYS A 15 6.04 -8.30 -2.93
N GLU A 16 7.02 -8.61 -2.09
CA GLU A 16 7.48 -7.72 -1.01
C GLU A 16 7.94 -6.37 -1.56
N LEU A 17 8.82 -6.37 -2.56
CA LEU A 17 9.28 -5.15 -3.22
C LEU A 17 8.14 -4.35 -3.87
N ILE A 18 7.17 -5.04 -4.49
CA ILE A 18 6.00 -4.37 -5.07
C ILE A 18 5.15 -3.73 -3.97
N VAL A 19 4.94 -4.39 -2.83
CA VAL A 19 4.18 -3.81 -1.70
C VAL A 19 4.86 -2.53 -1.22
N GLU A 20 6.18 -2.55 -1.01
CA GLU A 20 6.95 -1.38 -0.59
C GLU A 20 6.83 -0.23 -1.60
N SER A 21 7.04 -0.54 -2.89
CA SER A 21 6.92 0.45 -3.97
C SER A 21 5.50 1.07 -4.02
N ARG A 22 4.46 0.25 -3.91
CA ARG A 22 3.06 0.72 -3.93
C ARG A 22 2.69 1.53 -2.69
N ALA A 23 3.25 1.20 -1.52
CA ALA A 23 3.06 1.99 -0.32
C ALA A 23 3.67 3.40 -0.47
N VAL A 24 4.87 3.49 -1.07
CA VAL A 24 5.49 4.79 -1.39
C VAL A 24 4.65 5.58 -2.40
N GLU A 25 4.14 4.94 -3.45
CA GLU A 25 3.27 5.59 -4.43
C GLU A 25 1.97 6.13 -3.81
N LEU A 26 1.35 5.36 -2.92
CA LEU A 26 0.15 5.77 -2.20
C LEU A 26 0.42 6.98 -1.28
N GLU A 27 1.57 7.00 -0.61
CA GLU A 27 1.89 8.14 0.25
C GLU A 27 2.13 9.42 -0.56
N LYS A 28 2.81 9.29 -1.71
CA LYS A 28 2.99 10.41 -2.64
C LYS A 28 1.65 10.96 -3.17
N SER A 29 0.68 10.11 -3.49
CA SER A 29 -0.62 10.60 -3.96
C SER A 29 -1.48 11.21 -2.86
N LYS A 30 -1.36 10.72 -1.62
CA LYS A 30 -2.00 11.38 -0.46
C LYS A 30 -1.43 12.77 -0.23
N GLN A 31 -0.10 12.93 -0.32
CA GLN A 31 0.53 14.24 -0.21
C GLN A 31 0.05 15.18 -1.33
N ASP A 32 0.05 14.71 -2.59
CA ASP A 32 -0.46 15.48 -3.74
C ASP A 32 -1.93 15.88 -3.57
N LEU A 33 -2.78 14.98 -3.05
CA LEU A 33 -4.17 15.29 -2.72
C LEU A 33 -4.26 16.39 -1.64
N ASN A 34 -3.47 16.29 -0.57
CA ASN A 34 -3.47 17.27 0.50
C ASN A 34 -3.03 18.65 0.01
N ASP A 35 -1.97 18.71 -0.80
CA ASP A 35 -1.48 19.97 -1.39
C ASP A 35 -2.56 20.64 -2.26
N LYS A 36 -3.28 19.84 -3.08
CA LYS A 36 -4.39 20.32 -3.92
C LYS A 36 -5.60 20.78 -3.11
N GLN A 37 -5.90 20.11 -1.99
CA GLN A 37 -6.96 20.51 -1.06
C GLN A 37 -6.60 21.84 -0.38
N TYR A 38 -5.37 21.99 0.07
CA TYR A 38 -4.88 23.25 0.64
C TYR A 38 -4.96 24.41 -0.36
N GLU A 39 -4.59 24.18 -1.62
CA GLU A 39 -4.74 25.16 -2.69
C GLU A 39 -6.21 25.56 -2.89
N LEU A 40 -7.13 24.59 -2.91
CA LEU A 40 -8.56 24.84 -3.03
C LEU A 40 -9.09 25.69 -1.86
N GLU A 41 -8.72 25.35 -0.63
CA GLU A 41 -9.09 26.10 0.57
C GLU A 41 -8.55 27.53 0.52
N SER A 42 -7.30 27.71 0.09
CA SER A 42 -6.70 29.03 -0.10
C SER A 42 -7.47 29.88 -1.12
N MET A 43 -7.84 29.30 -2.27
CA MET A 43 -8.65 30.00 -3.28
C MET A 43 -10.04 30.39 -2.74
N GLN A 44 -10.70 29.49 -2.01
CA GLN A 44 -12.00 29.76 -1.40
C GLN A 44 -11.90 30.86 -0.33
N TYR A 45 -10.86 30.83 0.49
CA TYR A 45 -10.57 31.87 1.47
C TYR A 45 -10.35 33.22 0.79
N ASN A 46 -9.51 33.28 -0.24
CA ASN A 46 -9.24 34.51 -1.00
C ASN A 46 -10.51 35.08 -1.63
N LYS A 47 -11.39 34.22 -2.15
CA LYS A 47 -12.70 34.63 -2.69
C LYS A 47 -13.57 35.25 -1.60
N SER A 48 -13.64 34.61 -0.43
CA SER A 48 -14.39 35.13 0.72
C SER A 48 -13.88 36.49 1.18
N GLN A 49 -12.56 36.65 1.36
CA GLN A 49 -11.95 37.92 1.76
C GLN A 49 -12.22 39.03 0.75
N THR A 50 -12.13 38.73 -0.55
CA THR A 50 -12.44 39.69 -1.60
C THR A 50 -13.90 40.16 -1.52
N LEU A 51 -14.85 39.25 -1.32
CA LEU A 51 -16.27 39.58 -1.21
C LEU A 51 -16.57 40.43 0.04
N VAL A 52 -15.96 40.11 1.18
CA VAL A 52 -16.09 40.90 2.42
C VAL A 52 -15.57 42.32 2.20
N SER A 53 -14.35 42.46 1.67
CA SER A 53 -13.72 43.76 1.41
C SER A 53 -14.57 44.64 0.49
N ASN A 54 -15.15 44.06 -0.58
CA ASN A 54 -16.07 44.77 -1.46
C ASN A 54 -17.36 45.21 -0.76
N GLY A 55 -17.90 44.37 0.11
CA GLY A 55 -19.08 44.70 0.91
C GLY A 55 -18.84 45.87 1.87
N ASP A 56 -17.65 45.93 2.49
CA ASP A 56 -17.28 46.99 3.42
C ASP A 56 -17.06 48.34 2.70
N ILE A 57 -16.49 48.33 1.49
CA ILE A 57 -16.37 49.52 0.63
C ILE A 57 -17.75 50.07 0.26
N GLN A 58 -18.73 49.19 -0.03
CA GLN A 58 -20.10 49.61 -0.34
C GLN A 58 -20.84 50.19 0.88
N ARG A 59 -20.62 49.65 2.08
CA ARG A 59 -21.27 50.11 3.32
C ARG A 59 -20.71 51.40 3.89
N SER A 60 -19.44 51.70 3.64
CA SER A 60 -18.75 52.90 4.15
C SER A 60 -19.14 54.20 3.44
N GLY A 61 -20.04 54.16 2.44
CA GLY A 61 -20.49 55.34 1.71
C GLY A 61 -19.40 55.96 0.83
N ALA A 62 -18.30 55.23 0.59
CA ALA A 62 -17.25 55.65 -0.31
C ALA A 62 -17.79 55.78 -1.75
N VAL A 63 -17.31 56.77 -2.50
CA VAL A 63 -17.66 56.95 -3.91
C VAL A 63 -17.15 55.73 -4.68
N LEU A 64 -18.09 54.88 -5.11
CA LEU A 64 -17.77 53.66 -5.85
C LEU A 64 -17.28 54.02 -7.26
N ASN A 65 -16.03 53.70 -7.56
CA ASN A 65 -15.48 53.83 -8.90
C ASN A 65 -15.98 52.66 -9.79
N PRO A 66 -16.71 52.93 -10.88
CA PRO A 66 -17.22 51.88 -11.78
C PRO A 66 -16.14 50.92 -12.32
N MET A 67 -14.93 51.43 -12.57
CA MET A 67 -13.81 50.63 -13.04
C MET A 67 -13.33 49.64 -11.98
N GLN A 68 -13.29 50.05 -10.71
CA GLN A 68 -12.91 49.18 -9.59
C GLN A 68 -13.96 48.08 -9.37
N LEU A 69 -15.25 48.41 -9.49
CA LEU A 69 -16.33 47.43 -9.43
C LEU A 69 -16.23 46.39 -10.54
N GLN A 70 -15.95 46.83 -11.77
CA GLN A 70 -15.78 45.94 -12.90
C GLN A 70 -14.58 45.00 -12.71
N LEU A 71 -13.41 45.55 -12.34
CA LEU A 71 -12.21 44.74 -12.06
C LEU A 71 -12.47 43.71 -10.96
N SER A 72 -13.12 44.12 -9.88
CA SER A 72 -13.46 43.21 -8.79
C SER A 72 -14.43 42.10 -9.25
N ARG A 73 -15.45 42.44 -10.03
CA ARG A 73 -16.39 41.46 -10.58
C ARG A 73 -15.64 40.44 -11.44
N ASP A 74 -14.82 40.92 -12.37
CA ASP A 74 -14.09 40.08 -13.31
C ASP A 74 -13.11 39.16 -12.56
N TYR A 75 -12.44 39.67 -11.53
CA TYR A 75 -11.58 38.87 -10.65
C TYR A 75 -12.37 37.77 -9.91
N VAL A 76 -13.53 38.08 -9.32
CA VAL A 76 -14.37 37.07 -8.64
C VAL A 76 -14.87 36.01 -9.62
N VAL A 77 -15.21 36.38 -10.85
CA VAL A 77 -15.61 35.43 -11.90
C VAL A 77 -14.45 34.51 -12.26
N GLN A 78 -13.25 35.05 -12.50
CA GLN A 78 -12.05 34.25 -12.77
C GLN A 78 -11.74 33.31 -11.61
N LEU A 79 -11.72 33.81 -10.38
CA LEU A 79 -11.44 33.01 -9.19
C LEU A 79 -12.47 31.89 -9.00
N THR A 80 -13.74 32.13 -9.35
CA THR A 80 -14.78 31.09 -9.33
C THR A 80 -14.49 29.99 -10.34
N ALA A 81 -14.12 30.34 -11.58
CA ALA A 81 -13.75 29.36 -12.59
C ALA A 81 -12.50 28.56 -12.19
N HIS A 82 -11.51 29.20 -11.55
CA HIS A 82 -10.33 28.52 -11.01
C HIS A 82 -10.69 27.54 -9.89
N ILE A 83 -11.56 27.93 -8.95
CA ILE A 83 -12.06 27.06 -7.89
C ILE A 83 -12.78 25.84 -8.48
N GLU A 84 -13.66 26.03 -9.47
CA GLU A 84 -14.37 24.92 -10.11
C GLU A 84 -13.42 23.94 -10.79
N LYS A 85 -12.37 24.44 -11.45
CA LYS A 85 -11.33 23.60 -12.03
C LYS A 85 -10.56 22.84 -10.94
N GLN A 86 -10.19 23.52 -9.87
CA GLN A 86 -9.43 22.92 -8.77
C GLN A 86 -10.24 21.84 -8.05
N VAL A 87 -11.55 22.02 -7.89
CA VAL A 87 -12.45 20.98 -7.36
C VAL A 87 -12.36 19.69 -8.18
N LYS A 88 -12.35 19.81 -9.51
CA LYS A 88 -12.19 18.63 -10.39
C LYS A 88 -10.82 17.98 -10.19
N THR A 89 -9.76 18.78 -10.12
CA THR A 89 -8.40 18.29 -9.86
C THR A 89 -8.27 17.58 -8.50
N VAL A 90 -8.91 18.08 -7.45
CA VAL A 90 -9.00 17.41 -6.14
C VAL A 90 -9.76 16.09 -6.26
N ALA A 91 -10.88 16.05 -6.99
CA ALA A 91 -11.65 14.84 -7.19
C ALA A 91 -10.86 13.76 -7.95
N GLU A 92 -10.16 14.13 -9.02
CA GLU A 92 -9.27 13.24 -9.77
C GLU A 92 -8.13 12.70 -8.88
N SER A 93 -7.53 13.56 -8.06
CA SER A 93 -6.47 13.16 -7.12
C SER A 93 -6.99 12.19 -6.06
N SER A 94 -8.22 12.42 -5.56
CA SER A 94 -8.89 11.54 -4.60
C SER A 94 -9.18 10.16 -5.21
N SER A 95 -9.66 10.12 -6.46
CA SER A 95 -9.83 8.86 -7.20
C SER A 95 -8.51 8.11 -7.32
N ARG A 96 -7.42 8.81 -7.66
CA ARG A 96 -6.08 8.20 -7.77
C ARG A 96 -5.59 7.59 -6.45
N VAL A 97 -5.81 8.27 -5.32
CA VAL A 97 -5.50 7.72 -3.98
C VAL A 97 -6.28 6.44 -3.73
N SER A 98 -7.58 6.44 -4.04
CA SER A 98 -8.45 5.26 -3.90
C SER A 98 -7.94 4.08 -4.74
N ASP A 99 -7.63 4.32 -6.02
CA ASP A 99 -7.16 3.28 -6.94
C ASP A 99 -5.82 2.68 -6.47
N GLN A 100 -4.88 3.52 -6.03
CA GLN A 100 -3.60 3.06 -5.51
C GLN A 100 -3.76 2.30 -4.19
N HIS A 101 -4.69 2.71 -3.33
CA HIS A 101 -5.01 2.00 -2.10
C HIS A 101 -5.55 0.59 -2.41
N GLN A 102 -6.49 0.48 -3.36
CA GLN A 102 -7.02 -0.81 -3.80
C GLN A 102 -5.93 -1.70 -4.42
N ALA A 103 -5.04 -1.12 -5.23
CA ALA A 103 -3.90 -1.84 -5.81
C ALA A 103 -2.96 -2.40 -4.72
N LEU A 104 -2.66 -1.60 -3.69
CA LEU A 104 -1.84 -2.03 -2.56
C LEU A 104 -2.52 -3.16 -1.76
N ILE A 105 -3.83 -3.08 -1.53
CA ILE A 105 -4.59 -4.15 -0.86
C ILE A 105 -4.48 -5.45 -1.66
N LYS A 106 -4.69 -5.39 -2.97
CA LYS A 106 -4.63 -6.58 -3.83
C LYS A 106 -3.27 -7.26 -3.77
N VAL A 107 -2.17 -6.50 -3.89
CA VAL A 107 -0.82 -7.07 -3.82
C VAL A 107 -0.54 -7.65 -2.43
N ASN A 108 -0.99 -7.00 -1.36
CA ASN A 108 -0.86 -7.56 0.00
C ASN A 108 -1.61 -8.87 0.19
N GLN A 109 -2.82 -9.00 -0.38
CA GLN A 109 -3.58 -10.25 -0.35
C GLN A 109 -2.83 -11.37 -1.09
N GLU A 110 -2.30 -11.08 -2.27
CA GLU A 110 -1.50 -12.03 -3.06
C GLU A 110 -0.22 -12.44 -2.32
N LYS A 111 0.49 -11.49 -1.70
CA LYS A 111 1.66 -11.76 -0.85
C LYS A 111 1.29 -12.70 0.30
N ARG A 112 0.21 -12.39 1.02
CA ARG A 112 -0.25 -13.19 2.16
C ARG A 112 -0.60 -14.62 1.77
N ALA A 113 -1.20 -14.81 0.59
CA ALA A 113 -1.48 -16.14 0.07
C ALA A 113 -0.19 -16.94 -0.17
N LEU A 114 0.86 -16.31 -0.71
CA LEU A 114 2.18 -16.93 -0.90
C LEU A 114 2.87 -17.25 0.44
N GLU A 115 2.75 -16.39 1.44
CA GLU A 115 3.28 -16.65 2.79
C GLU A 115 2.62 -17.88 3.43
N ILE A 116 1.29 -17.99 3.32
CA ILE A 116 0.54 -19.16 3.80
C ILE A 116 1.01 -20.42 3.07
N LEU A 117 1.19 -20.37 1.75
CA LEU A 117 1.66 -21.50 0.97
C LEU A 117 3.09 -21.92 1.37
N ARG A 118 3.98 -20.94 1.58
CA ARG A 118 5.34 -21.17 2.09
C ARG A 118 5.31 -21.83 3.47
N SER A 119 4.43 -21.38 4.37
CA SER A 119 4.28 -21.98 5.70
C SER A 119 3.84 -23.44 5.61
N LYS A 120 2.81 -23.74 4.80
CA LYS A 120 2.33 -25.10 4.58
C LYS A 120 3.42 -26.01 4.03
N HIS A 121 4.14 -25.55 3.01
CA HIS A 121 5.27 -26.29 2.42
C HIS A 121 6.37 -26.56 3.45
N LEU A 122 6.66 -25.61 4.34
CA LEU A 122 7.64 -25.80 5.42
C LEU A 122 7.17 -26.88 6.40
N ASP A 123 5.89 -26.89 6.76
CA ASP A 123 5.31 -27.86 7.70
C ASP A 123 5.27 -29.27 7.10
N GLU A 124 4.92 -29.39 5.82
CA GLU A 124 4.98 -30.65 5.07
C GLU A 124 6.42 -31.19 5.00
N TYR A 125 7.37 -30.33 4.64
CA TYR A 125 8.79 -30.69 4.59
C TYR A 125 9.31 -31.19 5.95
N LYS A 126 8.94 -30.52 7.05
CA LYS A 126 9.33 -30.97 8.40
C LYS A 126 8.77 -32.36 8.72
N LYS A 127 7.51 -32.64 8.35
CA LYS A 127 6.89 -33.95 8.55
C LYS A 127 7.60 -35.04 7.73
N GLU A 128 7.96 -34.74 6.48
CA GLU A 128 8.70 -35.68 5.62
C GLU A 128 10.09 -36.00 6.18
N VAL A 129 10.82 -34.98 6.63
CA VAL A 129 12.14 -35.17 7.26
C VAL A 129 12.01 -36.04 8.51
N GLN A 130 11.06 -35.74 9.40
CA GLN A 130 10.83 -36.56 10.61
C GLN A 130 10.43 -38.00 10.27
N LYS A 131 9.64 -38.22 9.22
CA LYS A 131 9.26 -39.56 8.78
C LYS A 131 10.48 -40.33 8.25
N LYS A 132 11.36 -39.65 7.52
CA LYS A 132 12.59 -40.23 6.98
C LYS A 132 13.57 -40.59 8.11
N GLU A 133 13.79 -39.68 9.06
CA GLU A 133 14.63 -39.91 10.24
C GLU A 133 14.15 -41.13 11.04
N ARG A 134 12.85 -41.24 11.33
CA ARG A 134 12.29 -42.43 12.03
C ARG A 134 12.48 -43.73 11.25
N SER A 135 12.39 -43.67 9.92
CA SER A 135 12.61 -44.85 9.07
C SER A 135 14.07 -45.29 9.13
N GLU A 136 15.00 -44.35 9.06
CA GLU A 136 16.44 -44.61 9.15
C GLU A 136 16.81 -45.15 10.54
N GLU A 137 16.27 -44.58 11.62
CA GLU A 137 16.45 -45.08 12.99
C GLU A 137 15.94 -46.52 13.17
N SER A 138 14.76 -46.83 12.62
CA SER A 138 14.18 -48.17 12.66
C SER A 138 15.03 -49.19 11.89
N GLU A 139 15.55 -48.80 10.71
CA GLU A 139 16.44 -49.65 9.92
C GLU A 139 17.76 -49.94 10.66
N VAL A 140 18.33 -48.94 11.34
CA VAL A 140 19.53 -49.12 12.17
C VAL A 140 19.24 -50.04 13.36
N ALA A 141 18.10 -49.85 14.05
CA ALA A 141 17.71 -50.71 15.17
C ALA A 141 17.52 -52.18 14.75
N LEU A 142 16.87 -52.42 13.61
CA LEU A 142 16.69 -53.76 13.04
C LEU A 142 18.04 -54.41 12.67
N ARG A 143 18.97 -53.66 12.10
CA ARG A 143 20.33 -54.15 11.80
C ARG A 143 21.09 -54.53 13.05
N LEU A 144 21.06 -53.70 14.09
CA LEU A 144 21.70 -53.99 15.37
C LEU A 144 21.11 -55.24 16.01
N GLN A 145 19.78 -55.38 16.02
CA GLN A 145 19.11 -56.54 16.60
C GLN A 145 19.38 -57.84 15.82
N GLY A 146 19.45 -57.78 14.49
CA GLY A 146 19.84 -58.93 13.65
C GLY A 146 21.30 -59.34 13.85
N SER A 147 22.20 -58.36 14.03
CA SER A 147 23.62 -58.60 14.33
C SER A 147 23.80 -59.28 15.68
N HIS A 148 23.00 -58.89 16.68
CA HIS A 148 23.06 -59.45 18.03
C HIS A 148 22.53 -60.89 18.12
N LYS A 149 21.54 -61.24 17.29
CA LYS A 149 21.03 -62.62 17.18
C LYS A 149 22.01 -63.57 16.47
N LEU A 150 22.71 -63.08 15.45
CA LEU A 150 23.75 -63.85 14.75
C LEU A 150 24.97 -64.14 15.64
N SER A 151 25.25 -63.30 16.64
CA SER A 151 26.32 -63.56 17.63
C SER A 151 25.92 -64.51 18.77
N GLU A 152 24.62 -64.81 18.95
CA GLU A 152 24.14 -65.76 19.97
C GLU A 152 23.95 -67.19 19.43
N GLU A 153 23.92 -67.38 18.10
CA GLU A 153 23.76 -68.70 17.44
C GLU A 153 25.08 -69.42 17.08
N ASP A 154 26.25 -68.84 17.38
CA ASP A 154 27.54 -69.54 17.29
C ASP A 154 28.13 -69.86 18.68
N PRO A 155 27.66 -70.93 19.36
CA PRO A 155 28.42 -71.55 20.44
C PRO A 155 29.32 -72.66 19.84
N SER A 156 30.62 -72.38 19.73
CA SER A 156 31.66 -73.42 19.69
C SER A 156 32.19 -73.67 21.09
#